data_AF-A0A6I3LSU8-F1
#
_entry.id   AF-A0A6I3LSU8-F1
#
_cell.length_a   1.000
_cell.length_b   1.000
_cell.length_c   1.000
_cell.angle_alpha   90.00
_cell.angle_beta   90.00
_cell.angle_gamma   90.00
#
_symmetry.space_group_name_H-M   'P 1'
#
loop_
_entity.id
_entity.type
_entity.pdbx_description
1 polymer ?
#
loop_
_entity_poly.entity_id
_entity_poly.type
_entity_poly.pdbx_seq_one_letter_code
_entity_poly.pdbx_strand_id
1 'polypeptide(L)'
;MKIPEEIIIQITDKLGYDNSIENVVFGFRIFESEDDYYTTSYFKTDSNGSITIKQTDLINKSELKWENDIENFQSLKTEVFVLDANSTKSVRASSKNYINIITNKENLEKHLKQSGFNDENIIAALQAINNSANEQMEIYNLFKDSKNDIVEILTEKIEDIWKDNTSRLYKFIITKDQIIQS
;
A
#
# COMPACT_ATOMS: atom_id res chain seq x y z
N MET A 1 -6.08 3.14 22.65
CA MET A 1 -5.65 3.13 21.23
C MET A 1 -6.46 4.13 20.41
N LYS A 2 -5.84 4.80 19.41
CA LYS A 2 -6.47 5.85 18.58
C LYS A 2 -6.70 5.46 17.12
N ILE A 3 -6.22 4.29 16.72
CA ILE A 3 -6.48 3.73 15.38
C ILE A 3 -7.88 3.10 15.42
N PRO A 4 -8.76 3.33 14.43
CA PRO A 4 -10.06 2.68 14.32
C PRO A 4 -9.97 1.15 14.42
N GLU A 5 -10.93 0.51 15.10
CA GLU A 5 -11.06 -0.96 15.14
C GLU A 5 -11.30 -1.53 13.73
N GLU A 6 -12.02 -0.78 12.91
CA GLU A 6 -12.36 -1.11 11.54
C GLU A 6 -12.38 0.14 10.66
N ILE A 7 -11.81 0.02 9.47
CA ILE A 7 -11.92 1.01 8.41
C ILE A 7 -12.59 0.35 7.21
N ILE A 8 -13.66 0.97 6.71
CA ILE A 8 -14.32 0.60 5.47
C ILE A 8 -14.01 1.67 4.43
N ILE A 9 -13.46 1.27 3.28
CA ILE A 9 -13.46 2.08 2.05
C ILE A 9 -14.56 1.54 1.16
N GLN A 10 -15.43 2.41 0.64
CA GLN A 10 -16.43 2.05 -0.35
C GLN A 10 -16.28 2.95 -1.59
N ILE A 11 -16.14 2.32 -2.76
CA ILE A 11 -16.26 3.03 -4.03
C ILE A 11 -17.73 3.32 -4.33
N THR A 12 -18.04 4.55 -4.73
CA THR A 12 -19.37 4.96 -5.19
C THR A 12 -19.32 5.60 -6.57
N ASP A 13 -20.47 5.66 -7.23
CA ASP A 13 -20.68 6.49 -8.42
C ASP A 13 -20.85 7.98 -8.08
N LYS A 14 -21.10 8.81 -9.11
CA LYS A 14 -21.31 10.27 -8.96
C LYS A 14 -22.63 10.63 -8.26
N LEU A 15 -23.51 9.66 -8.00
CA LEU A 15 -24.78 9.80 -7.28
C LEU A 15 -24.70 9.27 -5.83
N GLY A 16 -23.57 8.66 -5.44
CA GLY A 16 -23.34 8.11 -4.11
C GLY A 16 -23.81 6.66 -3.92
N TYR A 17 -24.22 5.97 -4.98
CA TYR A 17 -24.53 4.54 -4.95
C TYR A 17 -23.24 3.71 -4.99
N ASP A 18 -23.22 2.61 -4.26
CA ASP A 18 -22.06 1.72 -4.19
C ASP A 18 -21.77 1.12 -5.57
N ASN A 19 -20.51 1.17 -6.00
CA ASN A 19 -20.08 0.85 -7.36
C ASN A 19 -18.98 -0.21 -7.33
N SER A 20 -19.28 -1.38 -7.88
CA SER A 20 -18.45 -2.59 -7.82
C SER A 20 -17.25 -2.52 -8.77
N ILE A 21 -16.25 -1.70 -8.41
CA ILE A 21 -14.95 -1.62 -9.07
C ILE A 21 -13.90 -2.32 -8.19
N GLU A 22 -13.70 -3.60 -8.45
CA GLU A 22 -12.64 -4.40 -7.83
C GLU A 22 -11.23 -3.94 -8.23
N ASN A 23 -10.23 -4.38 -7.46
CA ASN A 23 -8.82 -4.22 -7.74
C ASN A 23 -8.32 -2.75 -7.84
N VAL A 24 -9.03 -1.79 -7.25
CA VAL A 24 -8.52 -0.42 -7.04
C VAL A 24 -7.68 -0.39 -5.77
N VAL A 25 -6.45 0.10 -5.88
CA VAL A 25 -5.48 0.20 -4.79
C VAL A 25 -5.59 1.56 -4.10
N PHE A 26 -5.70 1.51 -2.79
CA PHE A 26 -5.73 2.65 -1.87
C PHE A 26 -4.49 2.65 -0.99
N GLY A 27 -4.04 3.85 -0.63
CA GLY A 27 -3.00 4.08 0.35
C GLY A 27 -3.55 4.74 1.62
N PHE A 28 -2.87 4.50 2.73
CA PHE A 28 -3.12 5.11 4.03
C PHE A 28 -1.84 5.72 4.55
N ARG A 29 -1.82 7.02 4.80
CA ARG A 29 -0.77 7.72 5.55
C ARG A 29 -1.23 8.01 6.97
N ILE A 30 -0.34 7.81 7.93
CA ILE A 30 -0.49 8.29 9.31
C ILE A 30 0.66 9.26 9.54
N PHE A 31 0.35 10.44 10.07
CA PHE A 31 1.31 11.54 10.21
C PHE A 31 1.85 11.64 11.64
N GLU A 32 3.14 11.95 11.77
CA GLU A 32 3.78 12.31 13.04
C GLU A 32 3.82 13.83 13.26
N SER A 33 3.77 14.62 12.18
CA SER A 33 3.76 16.08 12.22
C SER A 33 2.79 16.65 11.16
N GLU A 34 2.77 17.97 10.95
CA GLU A 34 1.92 18.54 9.90
C GLU A 34 2.40 18.14 8.49
N ASP A 35 3.72 18.05 8.29
CA ASP A 35 4.36 17.85 6.98
C ASP A 35 4.93 16.45 6.77
N ASP A 36 5.20 15.67 7.83
CA ASP A 36 5.84 14.35 7.73
C ASP A 36 4.90 13.18 8.05
N TYR A 37 4.92 12.16 7.19
CA TYR A 37 4.14 10.93 7.36
C TYR A 37 5.01 9.82 7.94
N TYR A 38 4.63 9.33 9.11
CA TYR A 38 5.32 8.25 9.81
C TYR A 38 5.32 6.94 9.02
N THR A 39 4.24 6.66 8.29
CA THR A 39 4.12 5.41 7.53
C THR A 39 3.11 5.52 6.39
N THR A 40 3.28 4.68 5.36
CA THR A 40 2.29 4.44 4.32
C THR A 40 2.01 2.94 4.18
N SER A 41 0.73 2.55 4.13
CA SER A 41 0.31 1.16 3.91
C SER A 41 -0.71 1.07 2.77
N TYR A 42 -0.80 -0.10 2.11
CA TYR A 42 -1.58 -0.27 0.88
C TYR A 42 -2.59 -1.43 0.95
N PHE A 43 -3.79 -1.17 0.43
CA PHE A 43 -4.93 -2.09 0.40
C PHE A 43 -5.63 -2.02 -0.97
N LYS A 44 -6.45 -3.02 -1.30
CA LYS A 44 -7.06 -3.15 -2.63
C LYS A 44 -8.51 -3.64 -2.53
N THR A 45 -9.40 -3.09 -3.36
CA THR A 45 -10.85 -3.43 -3.34
C THR A 45 -11.14 -4.87 -3.77
N ASP A 46 -12.15 -5.42 -3.09
CA ASP A 46 -12.78 -6.70 -3.41
C ASP A 46 -13.75 -6.60 -4.61
N SER A 47 -14.46 -7.70 -4.92
CA SER A 47 -15.45 -7.75 -5.99
C SER A 47 -16.59 -6.73 -5.86
N ASN A 48 -16.83 -6.20 -4.66
CA ASN A 48 -17.91 -5.25 -4.35
C ASN A 48 -17.46 -3.79 -4.48
N GLY A 49 -16.19 -3.53 -4.81
CA GLY A 49 -15.62 -2.19 -4.79
C GLY A 49 -15.36 -1.68 -3.36
N SER A 50 -15.21 -2.60 -2.40
CA SER A 50 -15.09 -2.31 -0.97
C SER A 50 -13.75 -2.81 -0.41
N ILE A 51 -13.31 -2.22 0.69
CA ILE A 51 -12.21 -2.74 1.53
C ILE A 51 -12.63 -2.64 2.97
N THR A 52 -12.65 -3.76 3.70
CA THR A 52 -12.69 -3.77 5.16
C THR A 52 -11.29 -4.05 5.70
N ILE A 53 -10.76 -3.13 6.50
CA ILE A 53 -9.43 -3.20 7.10
C ILE A 53 -9.62 -3.27 8.61
N LYS A 54 -9.11 -4.32 9.26
CA LYS A 54 -9.08 -4.38 10.72
C LYS A 54 -7.87 -3.60 11.23
N GLN A 55 -8.00 -3.06 12.44
CA GLN A 55 -6.92 -2.36 13.15
C GLN A 55 -5.59 -3.13 13.11
N THR A 56 -5.62 -4.45 13.35
CA THR A 56 -4.47 -5.35 13.29
C THR A 56 -3.83 -5.42 11.90
N ASP A 57 -4.62 -5.40 10.83
CA ASP A 57 -4.12 -5.47 9.46
C ASP A 57 -3.45 -4.16 9.07
N LEU A 58 -4.00 -3.02 9.54
CA LEU A 58 -3.38 -1.71 9.35
C LEU A 58 -2.04 -1.64 10.09
N ILE A 59 -1.99 -2.03 11.36
CA ILE A 59 -0.73 -2.08 12.15
C ILE A 59 0.29 -2.96 11.44
N ASN A 60 -0.04 -4.22 11.14
CA ASN A 60 0.90 -5.19 10.56
C ASN A 60 1.44 -4.78 9.18
N LYS A 61 0.66 -4.05 8.38
CA LYS A 61 1.07 -3.55 7.05
C LYS A 61 1.69 -2.16 7.06
N SER A 62 1.75 -1.54 8.22
CA SER A 62 2.38 -0.26 8.43
C SER A 62 3.69 -0.45 9.19
N GLU A 63 4.57 0.53 9.12
CA GLU A 63 5.81 0.53 9.89
C GLU A 63 5.61 0.99 11.35
N LEU A 64 4.37 0.92 11.86
CA LEU A 64 3.98 1.13 13.26
C LEU A 64 4.55 0.02 14.19
N LYS A 65 5.88 -0.12 14.22
CA LYS A 65 6.59 -1.15 14.99
C LYS A 65 6.72 -0.84 16.48
N TRP A 66 6.18 0.29 16.95
CA TRP A 66 6.25 0.74 18.33
C TRP A 66 4.92 1.38 18.77
N GLU A 67 4.04 0.58 19.39
CA GLU A 67 2.73 1.05 19.92
C GLU A 67 2.87 2.24 20.89
N ASN A 68 3.99 2.27 21.64
CA ASN A 68 4.32 3.29 22.63
C ASN A 68 4.26 4.73 22.08
N ASP A 69 4.65 4.97 20.83
CA ASP A 69 4.67 6.32 20.26
C ASP A 69 3.24 6.80 19.94
N ILE A 70 2.41 5.89 19.44
CA ILE A 70 1.01 6.14 19.05
C ILE A 70 0.14 6.52 20.26
N GLU A 71 0.43 5.95 21.43
CA GLU A 71 -0.29 6.26 22.67
C GLU A 71 -0.08 7.73 23.09
N ASN A 72 1.10 8.31 22.84
CA ASN A 72 1.44 9.67 23.26
C ASN A 72 0.72 10.79 22.47
N PHE A 73 0.47 10.63 21.17
CA PHE A 73 0.14 11.72 20.21
C PHE A 73 -1.13 12.59 20.43
N GLN A 74 -1.96 12.35 21.44
CA GLN A 74 -3.35 12.87 21.60
C GLN A 74 -4.35 12.59 20.46
N SER A 75 -4.03 12.86 19.19
CA SER A 75 -4.81 12.50 18.00
C SER A 75 -3.89 12.17 16.82
N LEU A 76 -4.32 11.31 15.90
CA LEU A 76 -3.56 10.94 14.71
C LEU A 76 -4.15 11.64 13.48
N LYS A 77 -3.37 12.53 12.84
CA LYS A 77 -3.70 13.03 11.49
C LYS A 77 -3.47 11.89 10.49
N THR A 78 -4.42 11.68 9.58
CA THR A 78 -4.36 10.62 8.58
C THR A 78 -4.84 11.10 7.21
N GLU A 79 -4.38 10.42 6.16
CA GLU A 79 -4.83 10.62 4.78
C GLU A 79 -5.10 9.26 4.16
N VAL A 80 -6.32 9.06 3.68
CA VAL A 80 -6.73 7.91 2.86
C VAL A 80 -6.77 8.38 1.42
N PHE A 81 -6.09 7.71 0.50
CA PHE A 81 -5.96 8.16 -0.89
C PHE A 81 -6.06 7.02 -1.90
N VAL A 82 -6.51 7.33 -3.10
CA VAL A 82 -6.44 6.43 -4.27
C VAL A 82 -5.08 6.66 -4.93
N LEU A 83 -4.37 5.58 -5.32
CA LEU A 83 -3.15 5.76 -6.11
C LEU A 83 -3.48 6.07 -7.57
N ASP A 84 -2.75 7.00 -8.17
CA ASP A 84 -2.88 7.31 -9.59
C ASP A 84 -2.29 6.20 -10.49
N ALA A 85 -2.61 6.29 -11.78
CA ALA A 85 -2.18 5.35 -12.81
C ALA A 85 -0.65 5.25 -12.98
N ASN A 86 0.10 6.33 -12.76
CA ASN A 86 1.55 6.36 -12.90
C ASN A 86 2.24 5.81 -11.65
N SER A 87 1.75 6.15 -10.46
CA SER A 87 2.23 5.58 -9.20
C SER A 87 2.07 4.06 -9.17
N THR A 88 0.88 3.55 -9.50
CA THR A 88 0.62 2.10 -9.56
C THR A 88 1.48 1.38 -10.62
N LYS A 89 1.67 1.96 -11.82
CA LYS A 89 2.60 1.44 -12.83
C LYS A 89 4.05 1.42 -12.35
N SER A 90 4.50 2.48 -11.67
CA SER A 90 5.88 2.63 -11.20
C SER A 90 6.21 1.64 -10.07
N VAL A 91 5.30 1.45 -9.11
CA VAL A 91 5.44 0.43 -8.06
C VAL A 91 5.49 -0.98 -8.67
N ARG A 92 4.52 -1.32 -9.53
CA ARG A 92 4.43 -2.61 -10.23
C ARG A 92 5.71 -2.93 -11.03
N ALA A 93 6.28 -1.94 -11.73
CA ALA A 93 7.53 -2.10 -12.47
C ALA A 93 8.75 -2.28 -11.55
N SER A 94 8.86 -1.46 -10.50
CA SER A 94 9.98 -1.50 -9.55
C SER A 94 10.06 -2.84 -8.80
N SER A 95 8.94 -3.30 -8.23
CA SER A 95 8.89 -4.59 -7.53
C SER A 95 9.18 -5.77 -8.47
N LYS A 96 8.66 -5.75 -9.70
CA LYS A 96 8.97 -6.77 -10.71
C LYS A 96 10.45 -6.82 -11.07
N ASN A 97 11.08 -5.66 -11.25
CA ASN A 97 12.51 -5.57 -11.54
C ASN A 97 13.36 -6.11 -10.37
N TYR A 98 12.97 -5.81 -9.13
CA TYR A 98 13.65 -6.32 -7.93
C TYR A 98 13.55 -7.86 -7.84
N ILE A 99 12.35 -8.43 -8.04
CA ILE A 99 12.14 -9.88 -8.07
C ILE A 99 13.01 -10.54 -9.16
N ASN A 100 13.04 -9.97 -10.37
CA ASN A 100 13.84 -10.50 -11.48
C ASN A 100 15.35 -10.57 -11.14
N ILE A 101 15.90 -9.56 -10.46
CA ILE A 101 17.32 -9.56 -10.03
C ILE A 101 17.61 -10.77 -9.12
N ILE A 102 16.68 -11.10 -8.22
CA ILE A 102 16.87 -12.12 -7.18
C ILE A 102 16.62 -13.54 -7.70
N THR A 103 15.79 -13.70 -8.73
CA THR A 103 15.65 -15.00 -9.43
C THR A 103 16.96 -15.49 -10.07
N ASN A 104 18.02 -14.65 -10.14
CA ASN A 104 19.35 -15.03 -10.59
C ASN A 104 20.39 -15.06 -9.45
N LYS A 105 20.01 -15.74 -8.34
CA LYS A 105 20.82 -15.87 -7.12
C LYS A 105 22.27 -16.34 -7.37
N GLU A 106 22.49 -17.24 -8.33
CA GLU A 106 23.82 -17.75 -8.66
C GLU A 106 24.75 -16.66 -9.24
N ASN A 107 24.23 -15.81 -10.14
CA ASN A 107 25.02 -14.69 -10.66
C ASN A 107 25.25 -13.61 -9.59
N LEU A 108 24.29 -13.39 -8.70
CA LEU A 108 24.45 -12.49 -7.57
C LEU A 108 25.56 -12.96 -6.61
N GLU A 109 25.54 -14.24 -6.21
CA GLU A 109 26.60 -14.84 -5.37
C GLU A 109 27.98 -14.72 -6.05
N LYS A 110 28.06 -15.07 -7.33
CA LYS A 110 29.28 -14.96 -8.13
C LYS A 110 29.81 -13.53 -8.19
N HIS A 111 28.94 -12.53 -8.35
CA HIS A 111 29.32 -11.12 -8.40
C HIS A 111 29.81 -10.60 -7.04
N LEU A 112 29.19 -11.02 -5.94
CA LEU A 112 29.65 -10.69 -4.58
C LEU A 112 31.03 -11.29 -4.29
N LYS A 113 31.28 -12.55 -4.69
CA LYS A 113 32.61 -13.20 -4.61
C LYS A 113 33.66 -12.44 -5.43
N GLN A 114 33.32 -12.05 -6.66
CA GLN A 114 34.19 -11.24 -7.51
C GLN A 114 34.47 -9.84 -6.94
N SER A 115 33.54 -9.29 -6.14
CA SER A 115 33.68 -7.99 -5.47
C SER A 115 34.44 -8.07 -4.13
N GLY A 116 34.98 -9.24 -3.76
CA GLY A 116 35.81 -9.42 -2.57
C GLY A 116 35.06 -9.67 -1.26
N PHE A 117 33.75 -9.97 -1.31
CA PHE A 117 33.00 -10.40 -0.12
C PHE A 117 33.39 -11.82 0.28
N ASN A 118 33.52 -12.08 1.59
CA ASN A 118 33.71 -13.43 2.13
C ASN A 118 32.38 -14.22 2.18
N ASP A 119 32.45 -15.54 2.33
CA ASP A 119 31.26 -16.40 2.28
C ASP A 119 30.24 -16.08 3.40
N GLU A 120 30.68 -15.66 4.59
CA GLU A 120 29.79 -15.26 5.70
C GLU A 120 28.98 -14.00 5.37
N ASN A 121 29.63 -12.95 4.85
CA ASN A 121 28.96 -11.72 4.41
C ASN A 121 28.02 -11.99 3.22
N ILE A 122 28.38 -12.93 2.35
CA ILE A 122 27.55 -13.36 1.23
C ILE A 122 26.28 -14.06 1.72
N ILE A 123 26.37 -14.96 2.71
CA ILE A 123 25.21 -15.63 3.30
C ILE A 123 24.26 -14.60 3.92
N ALA A 124 24.80 -13.67 4.73
CA ALA A 124 24.01 -12.61 5.36
C ALA A 124 23.35 -11.68 4.34
N ALA A 125 24.09 -11.25 3.31
CA ALA A 125 23.56 -10.43 2.23
C ALA A 125 22.45 -11.14 1.44
N LEU A 126 22.65 -12.41 1.07
CA LEU A 126 21.65 -13.21 0.35
C LEU A 126 20.39 -13.45 1.20
N GLN A 127 20.53 -13.57 2.52
CA GLN A 127 19.39 -13.68 3.43
C GLN A 127 18.60 -12.37 3.52
N ALA A 128 19.27 -11.22 3.69
CA ALA A 128 18.63 -9.92 3.68
C ALA A 128 17.92 -9.63 2.35
N ILE A 129 18.58 -9.90 1.23
CA ILE A 129 18.04 -9.76 -0.13
C ILE A 129 16.82 -10.65 -0.34
N ASN A 130 16.83 -11.91 0.11
CA ASN A 130 15.66 -12.80 0.04
C ASN A 130 14.47 -12.28 0.88
N ASN A 131 14.71 -11.72 2.06
CA ASN A 131 13.64 -11.15 2.89
C ASN A 131 12.96 -9.99 2.15
N SER A 132 13.74 -9.04 1.64
CA SER A 132 13.21 -7.96 0.81
C SER A 132 12.60 -8.44 -0.50
N ALA A 133 13.02 -9.58 -1.05
CA ALA A 133 12.38 -10.20 -2.21
C ALA A 133 10.93 -10.59 -1.92
N ASN A 134 10.68 -11.16 -0.73
CA ASN A 134 9.35 -11.56 -0.29
C ASN A 134 8.45 -10.34 -0.09
N GLU A 135 8.95 -9.29 0.57
CA GLU A 135 8.25 -8.00 0.73
C GLU A 135 7.87 -7.40 -0.65
N GLN A 136 8.82 -7.37 -1.59
CA GLN A 136 8.55 -6.90 -2.96
C GLN A 136 7.61 -7.83 -3.75
N MET A 137 7.58 -9.13 -3.45
CA MET A 137 6.63 -10.09 -4.04
C MET A 137 5.21 -9.87 -3.52
N GLU A 138 5.04 -9.52 -2.24
CA GLU A 138 3.74 -9.12 -1.67
C GLU A 138 3.23 -7.81 -2.31
N ILE A 139 4.09 -6.78 -2.40
CA ILE A 139 3.78 -5.52 -3.09
C ILE A 139 3.41 -5.80 -4.55
N TYR A 140 4.23 -6.57 -5.29
CA TYR A 140 3.93 -6.91 -6.68
C TYR A 140 2.57 -7.62 -6.82
N ASN A 141 2.26 -8.58 -5.93
CA ASN A 141 0.97 -9.29 -5.97
C ASN A 141 -0.24 -8.40 -5.63
N LEU A 142 -0.06 -7.38 -4.80
CA LEU A 142 -1.09 -6.37 -4.55
C LEU A 142 -1.35 -5.55 -5.83
N PHE A 143 -0.29 -5.03 -6.46
CA PHE A 143 -0.36 -4.06 -7.55
C PHE A 143 -0.51 -4.65 -8.97
N LYS A 144 -0.14 -5.92 -9.23
CA LYS A 144 -0.06 -6.51 -10.58
C LYS A 144 -1.35 -6.33 -11.42
N ASP A 145 -2.50 -6.61 -10.79
CA ASP A 145 -3.83 -6.62 -11.42
C ASP A 145 -4.64 -5.35 -11.05
N SER A 146 -3.96 -4.29 -10.59
CA SER A 146 -4.58 -3.00 -10.25
C SER A 146 -5.36 -2.43 -11.45
N LYS A 147 -6.54 -1.86 -11.18
CA LYS A 147 -7.37 -1.14 -12.16
C LYS A 147 -7.25 0.38 -12.09
N ASN A 148 -6.32 0.91 -11.28
CA ASN A 148 -6.11 2.35 -11.10
C ASN A 148 -5.69 3.08 -12.39
N ASP A 149 -5.29 2.34 -13.43
CA ASP A 149 -4.94 2.86 -14.75
C ASP A 149 -6.06 2.80 -15.80
N ILE A 150 -7.27 2.37 -15.42
CA ILE A 150 -8.46 2.26 -16.29
C ILE A 150 -9.76 2.78 -15.61
N VAL A 151 -9.62 3.69 -14.63
CA VAL A 151 -10.74 4.28 -13.87
C VAL A 151 -10.60 5.80 -13.76
N GLU A 152 -11.72 6.50 -13.81
CA GLU A 152 -11.79 7.94 -13.51
C GLU A 152 -11.87 8.11 -11.99
N ILE A 153 -10.82 8.68 -11.39
CA ILE A 153 -10.76 9.00 -9.95
C ILE A 153 -11.26 10.44 -9.78
N LEU A 154 -12.34 10.65 -9.02
CA LEU A 154 -12.89 11.99 -8.71
C LEU A 154 -12.69 12.39 -7.26
N THR A 155 -12.60 11.42 -6.36
CA THR A 155 -12.10 11.62 -5.00
C THR A 155 -10.68 11.07 -4.96
N GLU A 156 -9.67 11.94 -4.94
CA GLU A 156 -8.27 11.50 -4.88
C GLU A 156 -7.87 11.12 -3.45
N LYS A 157 -8.31 11.90 -2.46
CA LYS A 157 -8.00 11.70 -1.04
C LYS A 157 -9.08 12.20 -0.09
N ILE A 158 -9.03 11.70 1.14
CA ILE A 158 -9.77 12.17 2.32
C ILE A 158 -8.78 12.29 3.48
N GLU A 159 -8.71 13.47 4.08
CA GLU A 159 -7.96 13.72 5.31
C GLU A 159 -8.89 13.54 6.54
N ASP A 160 -8.39 12.93 7.61
CA ASP A 160 -9.14 12.72 8.86
C ASP A 160 -8.21 12.89 10.09
N ILE A 161 -8.81 13.00 11.28
CA ILE A 161 -8.10 13.11 12.56
C ILE A 161 -8.70 12.10 13.54
N TRP A 162 -8.01 10.97 13.74
CA TRP A 162 -8.46 9.91 14.64
C TRP A 162 -8.13 10.24 16.09
N LYS A 163 -9.18 10.32 16.91
CA LYS A 163 -9.11 10.64 18.35
C LYS A 163 -9.48 9.44 19.24
N ASP A 164 -10.04 8.42 18.62
CA ASP A 164 -10.63 7.24 19.24
C ASP A 164 -10.58 6.06 18.24
N ASN A 165 -10.88 4.87 18.74
CA ASN A 165 -10.92 3.62 18.00
C ASN A 165 -12.26 3.35 17.27
N THR A 166 -13.17 4.33 17.17
CA THR A 166 -14.45 4.13 16.49
C THR A 166 -14.25 3.84 15.01
N SER A 167 -15.02 2.91 14.45
CA SER A 167 -14.97 2.55 13.04
C SER A 167 -15.15 3.76 12.11
N ARG A 168 -14.47 3.73 10.95
CA ARG A 168 -14.54 4.80 9.93
C ARG A 168 -15.05 4.24 8.61
N LEU A 169 -15.86 5.04 7.91
CA LEU A 169 -16.30 4.77 6.53
C LEU A 169 -15.84 5.92 5.63
N TYR A 170 -15.04 5.59 4.63
CA TYR A 170 -14.59 6.51 3.60
C TYR A 170 -15.26 6.17 2.27
N LYS A 171 -15.91 7.16 1.64
CA LYS A 171 -16.54 7.00 0.33
C LYS A 171 -15.75 7.72 -0.75
N PHE A 172 -15.37 7.00 -1.78
CA PHE A 172 -14.57 7.51 -2.89
C PHE A 172 -15.35 7.44 -4.20
N ILE A 173 -15.53 8.57 -4.86
CA ILE A 173 -16.17 8.63 -6.17
C ILE A 173 -15.13 8.18 -7.21
N ILE A 174 -15.34 6.99 -7.75
CA ILE A 174 -14.51 6.41 -8.82
C ILE A 174 -15.45 5.79 -9.85
N THR A 175 -15.25 6.12 -11.13
CA THR A 175 -16.06 5.59 -12.23
C THR A 175 -15.21 4.76 -13.19
N LYS A 176 -15.87 3.87 -13.95
CA LYS A 176 -15.19 3.13 -15.02
C LYS A 176 -14.93 4.12 -16.14
N ASP A 177 -13.69 4.20 -16.58
CA ASP A 177 -13.31 5.14 -17.63
C ASP A 177 -14.14 4.86 -18.89
N GLN A 178 -14.83 5.89 -19.40
CA GLN A 178 -15.57 5.74 -20.63
C GLN A 178 -14.57 5.77 -21.77
N ILE A 179 -14.08 4.58 -22.15
CA ILE A 179 -13.39 4.39 -23.42
C ILE A 179 -14.38 4.78 -24.53
N ILE A 180 -14.29 6.03 -24.97
CA ILE A 180 -14.96 6.51 -26.17
C ILE A 180 -14.39 5.67 -27.30
N GLN A 181 -15.20 4.74 -27.81
CA GLN A 181 -14.88 4.00 -29.02
C GLN A 181 -14.92 5.00 -30.19
N SER A 182 -13.73 5.46 -30.58
CA SER A 182 -13.47 6.30 -31.74
C SER A 182 -13.36 5.46 -33.01
#